data_AF-A0A962VDR5-F1
#
_entry.id   AF-A0A962VDR5-F1
#
_cell.length_a   1.000
_cell.length_b   1.000
_cell.length_c   1.000
_cell.angle_alpha   90.00
_cell.angle_beta   90.00
_cell.angle_gamma   90.00
#
_symmetry.space_group_name_H-M   'P 1'
#
loop_
_entity.id
_entity.type
_entity.pdbx_description
1 polymer ?
#
loop_
_entity_poly.entity_id
_entity_poly.type
_entity_poly.pdbx_seq_one_letter_code
_entity_poly.pdbx_strand_id
1 'polypeptide(L)'
;MCAGAQLYADARSIIQAAATAGLSVRVPTALQDTSWAQEIWGFGRWDRVSKSKTFETSPAIIATPDGPVLQELEFSLTPAWAREYPLRASTYNARLNRPKVKRGTQAIQTDDSDQPVFERVYEYPAYRSAWSQGRFCLVPLSAGIESSYAGEYDQQRFAFSLPDGALMFLLGLWDEWINRQSGETHRGFTLFTSFPQAAMRRFGHHREVVMVDHTLWPQLLDGSPKTAAAYTHIIQNRIDPPYQATPYAPLKTRKGAPGAEDFLYPEEDQALMDTAGRDWLQSRLNALATP
;
A
#
# COMPACT_ATOMS: atom_id res chain seq x y z
N MET A 1 0.53 -21.18 -14.49
CA MET A 1 -0.88 -20.85 -14.19
C MET A 1 -1.24 -21.61 -12.93
N CYS A 2 -1.41 -20.93 -11.79
CA CYS A 2 -1.97 -21.57 -10.60
C CYS A 2 -3.42 -21.94 -10.93
N ALA A 3 -3.69 -23.23 -11.07
CA ALA A 3 -5.03 -23.76 -11.23
C ALA A 3 -5.71 -23.75 -9.85
N GLY A 4 -6.83 -23.03 -9.71
CA GLY A 4 -7.85 -23.38 -8.70
C GLY A 4 -8.38 -22.24 -7.82
N ALA A 5 -7.62 -21.18 -7.54
CA ALA A 5 -8.17 -20.05 -6.79
C ALA A 5 -8.75 -19.04 -7.79
N GLN A 6 -10.08 -19.00 -7.89
CA GLN A 6 -10.75 -17.88 -8.52
C GLN A 6 -10.41 -16.62 -7.70
N LEU A 7 -9.49 -15.79 -8.20
CA LEU A 7 -9.10 -14.49 -7.61
C LEU A 7 -10.19 -13.45 -7.89
N TYR A 8 -11.29 -13.48 -7.13
CA TYR A 8 -12.39 -12.54 -7.28
C TYR A 8 -12.74 -11.94 -5.93
N ALA A 9 -12.99 -10.65 -5.91
CA ALA A 9 -13.76 -10.01 -4.85
C ALA A 9 -15.06 -9.53 -5.50
N ASP A 10 -16.21 -9.87 -4.94
CA ASP A 10 -17.49 -9.27 -5.29
C ASP A 10 -17.98 -8.38 -4.15
N ALA A 11 -18.89 -7.47 -4.46
CA ALA A 11 -19.38 -6.51 -3.47
C ALA A 11 -20.00 -7.19 -2.25
N ARG A 12 -20.73 -8.30 -2.41
CA ARG A 12 -21.34 -9.03 -1.30
C ARG A 12 -20.30 -9.63 -0.38
N SER A 13 -19.27 -10.26 -0.93
CA SER A 13 -18.15 -10.84 -0.19
C SER A 13 -17.37 -9.76 0.59
N ILE A 14 -17.15 -8.59 -0.01
CA ILE A 14 -16.49 -7.45 0.65
C ILE A 14 -17.32 -6.96 1.84
N ILE A 15 -18.63 -6.75 1.65
CA ILE A 15 -19.52 -6.27 2.72
C ILE A 15 -19.60 -7.29 3.85
N GLN A 16 -19.73 -8.57 3.52
CA GLN A 16 -19.83 -9.64 4.52
C GLN A 16 -18.56 -9.71 5.38
N ALA A 17 -17.38 -9.61 4.74
CA ALA A 17 -16.11 -9.61 5.45
C ALA A 17 -15.97 -8.35 6.33
N ALA A 18 -16.32 -7.16 5.82
CA ALA A 18 -16.30 -5.93 6.58
C ALA A 18 -17.27 -5.97 7.78
N ALA A 19 -18.47 -6.49 7.60
CA ALA A 19 -19.48 -6.62 8.65
C ALA A 19 -19.03 -7.61 9.75
N THR A 20 -18.41 -8.72 9.36
CA THR A 20 -17.83 -9.70 10.31
C THR A 20 -16.72 -9.06 11.16
N ALA A 21 -16.00 -8.09 10.58
CA ALA A 21 -14.99 -7.28 11.24
C ALA A 21 -15.55 -6.05 11.98
N GLY A 22 -16.88 -5.95 12.13
CA GLY A 22 -17.55 -4.88 12.89
C GLY A 22 -17.71 -3.55 12.14
N LEU A 23 -17.47 -3.51 10.82
CA LEU A 23 -17.61 -2.30 10.01
C LEU A 23 -18.86 -2.36 9.12
N SER A 24 -19.80 -1.45 9.37
CA SER A 24 -20.95 -1.26 8.48
C SER A 24 -20.55 -0.44 7.25
N VAL A 25 -20.72 -1.03 6.06
CA VAL A 25 -20.35 -0.41 4.78
C VAL A 25 -21.59 -0.25 3.92
N ARG A 26 -21.86 0.98 3.49
CA ARG A 26 -22.89 1.24 2.49
C ARG A 26 -22.39 0.86 1.11
N VAL A 27 -23.25 0.29 0.28
CA VAL A 27 -22.92 -0.05 -1.10
C VAL A 27 -23.90 0.63 -2.05
N PRO A 28 -23.41 1.53 -2.93
CA PRO A 28 -24.23 2.15 -3.96
C PRO A 28 -24.93 1.09 -4.81
N THR A 29 -26.16 1.34 -5.24
CA THR A 29 -26.94 0.41 -6.08
C THR A 29 -26.16 -0.07 -7.31
N ALA A 30 -25.38 0.84 -7.93
CA ALA A 30 -24.56 0.53 -9.10
C ALA A 30 -23.44 -0.51 -8.85
N LEU A 31 -23.09 -0.77 -7.58
CA LEU A 31 -22.03 -1.70 -7.21
C LEU A 31 -22.54 -3.00 -6.58
N GLN A 32 -23.84 -3.14 -6.33
CA GLN A 32 -24.40 -4.28 -5.56
C GLN A 32 -24.13 -5.64 -6.20
N ASP A 33 -24.12 -5.70 -7.54
CA ASP A 33 -23.90 -6.92 -8.32
C ASP A 33 -22.53 -6.91 -9.04
N THR A 34 -21.63 -6.00 -8.65
CA THR A 34 -20.30 -5.88 -9.26
C THR A 34 -19.34 -6.93 -8.71
N SER A 35 -18.60 -7.56 -9.62
CA SER A 35 -17.46 -8.43 -9.32
C SER A 35 -16.19 -7.88 -9.93
N TRP A 36 -15.12 -7.83 -9.13
CA TRP A 36 -13.79 -7.44 -9.58
C TRP A 36 -12.92 -8.70 -9.73
N ALA A 37 -12.51 -8.95 -10.98
CA ALA A 37 -11.74 -10.13 -11.40
C ALA A 37 -10.35 -9.77 -11.94
N GLN A 38 -9.90 -8.53 -11.71
CA GLN A 38 -8.77 -7.95 -12.39
C GLN A 38 -7.51 -8.00 -11.51
N GLU A 39 -6.43 -8.52 -12.06
CA GLU A 39 -5.09 -8.28 -11.53
C GLU A 39 -4.73 -6.81 -11.84
N ILE A 40 -4.63 -5.99 -10.80
CA ILE A 40 -4.28 -4.57 -10.92
C ILE A 40 -2.78 -4.36 -10.74
N TRP A 41 -2.20 -3.52 -11.59
CA TRP A 41 -0.76 -3.24 -11.55
C TRP A 41 -0.45 -1.82 -11.12
N GLY A 42 0.41 -1.68 -10.11
CA GLY A 42 0.92 -0.41 -9.60
C GLY A 42 1.88 0.33 -10.55
N PHE A 43 1.70 0.26 -11.87
CA PHE A 43 2.44 1.08 -12.83
C PHE A 43 1.54 1.74 -13.89
N GLY A 44 0.22 1.51 -13.79
CA GLY A 44 -0.75 1.87 -14.81
C GLY A 44 -0.47 1.15 -16.14
N ARG A 45 -1.38 1.30 -17.10
CA ARG A 45 -1.13 0.88 -18.48
C ARG A 45 -0.79 2.10 -19.31
N TRP A 46 0.28 2.00 -20.10
CA TRP A 46 0.56 3.04 -21.10
C TRP A 46 -0.37 2.82 -22.30
N ASP A 47 -1.31 3.75 -22.49
CA ASP A 47 -2.14 3.75 -23.68
C ASP A 47 -1.40 4.44 -24.84
N ARG A 48 -1.16 3.68 -25.90
CA ARG A 48 -0.46 4.14 -27.09
C ARG A 48 -1.29 5.11 -27.94
N VAL A 49 -2.62 5.06 -27.83
CA VAL A 49 -3.53 5.91 -28.61
C VAL A 49 -3.60 7.30 -27.98
N SER A 50 -4.00 7.39 -26.71
CA SER A 50 -4.07 8.65 -25.97
C SER A 50 -2.70 9.20 -25.55
N LYS A 51 -1.64 8.39 -25.64
CA LYS A 51 -0.27 8.71 -25.18
C LYS A 51 -0.24 9.13 -23.70
N SER A 52 -1.11 8.55 -22.88
CA SER A 52 -1.19 8.79 -21.45
C SER A 52 -1.12 7.46 -20.68
N LYS A 53 -0.91 7.56 -19.37
CA LYS A 53 -1.12 6.41 -18.48
C LYS A 53 -2.61 6.35 -18.14
N THR A 54 -3.19 5.17 -18.28
CA THR A 54 -4.54 4.85 -17.78
C THR A 54 -4.42 4.06 -16.49
N PHE A 55 -5.25 4.38 -15.53
CA PHE A 55 -5.35 3.62 -14.29
C PHE A 55 -6.51 2.65 -14.31
N GLU A 56 -6.30 1.52 -13.65
CA GLU A 56 -7.34 0.55 -13.40
C GLU A 56 -8.05 0.94 -12.10
N THR A 57 -9.34 0.67 -12.03
CA THR A 57 -10.12 0.89 -10.82
C THR A 57 -10.09 -0.34 -9.93
N SER A 58 -10.19 -0.10 -8.63
CA SER A 58 -10.31 -1.13 -7.60
C SER A 58 -11.41 -0.72 -6.61
N PRO A 59 -12.15 -1.69 -6.04
CA PRO A 59 -13.01 -1.40 -4.90
C PRO A 59 -12.16 -0.87 -3.74
N ALA A 60 -12.70 0.13 -3.04
CA ALA A 60 -12.15 0.64 -1.80
C ALA A 60 -13.30 1.12 -0.90
N ILE A 61 -13.16 0.87 0.39
CA ILE A 61 -14.05 1.40 1.41
C ILE A 61 -13.47 2.72 1.89
N ILE A 62 -14.24 3.80 1.77
CA ILE A 62 -13.84 5.14 2.20
C ILE A 62 -14.88 5.77 3.13
N ALA A 63 -14.44 6.73 3.94
CA ALA A 63 -15.33 7.52 4.77
C ALA A 63 -16.13 8.55 3.95
N THR A 64 -17.37 8.78 4.34
CA THR A 64 -18.20 9.92 3.88
C THR A 64 -19.03 10.43 5.06
N PRO A 65 -19.73 11.58 4.95
CA PRO A 65 -20.60 12.08 6.02
C PRO A 65 -21.67 11.08 6.49
N ASP A 66 -22.16 10.22 5.59
CA ASP A 66 -23.15 9.17 5.91
C ASP A 66 -22.49 7.83 6.32
N GLY A 67 -21.23 7.86 6.73
CA GLY A 67 -20.44 6.70 7.12
C GLY A 67 -19.70 6.00 5.96
N PRO A 68 -19.00 4.89 6.26
CA PRO A 68 -18.19 4.16 5.29
C PRO A 68 -19.00 3.67 4.08
N VAL A 69 -18.43 3.80 2.89
CA VAL A 69 -19.06 3.42 1.63
C VAL A 69 -18.06 2.74 0.70
N LEU A 70 -18.52 1.72 -0.02
CA LEU A 70 -17.76 1.10 -1.10
C LEU A 70 -17.78 2.00 -2.34
N GLN A 71 -16.61 2.31 -2.89
CA GLN A 71 -16.46 3.01 -4.16
C GLN A 71 -15.40 2.34 -5.04
N GLU A 72 -15.45 2.62 -6.33
CA GLU A 72 -14.35 2.33 -7.25
C GLU A 72 -13.40 3.52 -7.29
N LEU A 73 -12.12 3.27 -7.06
CA LEU A 73 -11.05 4.27 -7.07
C LEU A 73 -9.94 3.82 -8.02
N GLU A 74 -9.28 4.78 -8.65
CA GLU A 74 -8.15 4.56 -9.54
C GLU A 74 -6.87 4.22 -8.77
N PHE A 75 -6.11 3.23 -9.25
CA PHE A 75 -4.76 2.98 -8.76
C PHE A 75 -3.74 3.60 -9.73
N SER A 76 -3.20 4.81 -9.52
CA SER A 76 -2.80 5.43 -8.23
C SER A 76 -3.39 6.80 -7.87
N LEU A 77 -3.25 7.16 -6.58
CA LEU A 77 -3.53 8.48 -6.00
C LEU A 77 -2.85 9.62 -6.78
N THR A 78 -3.65 10.56 -7.25
CA THR A 78 -3.19 11.86 -7.74
C THR A 78 -3.58 12.93 -6.70
N PRO A 79 -2.61 13.62 -6.06
CA PRO A 79 -2.91 14.60 -5.03
C PRO A 79 -3.69 15.79 -5.60
N ALA A 80 -4.62 16.37 -4.83
CA ALA A 80 -5.49 17.46 -5.29
C ALA A 80 -4.74 18.71 -5.83
N TRP A 81 -3.50 18.94 -5.35
CA TRP A 81 -2.68 20.07 -5.78
C TRP A 81 -1.90 19.83 -7.08
N ALA A 82 -1.87 18.58 -7.59
CA ALA A 82 -1.12 18.23 -8.79
C ALA A 82 -1.58 19.06 -10.00
N ARG A 83 -0.63 19.49 -10.83
CA ARG A 83 -0.93 20.30 -12.03
C ARG A 83 -1.28 19.45 -13.24
N GLU A 84 -0.88 18.19 -13.23
CA GLU A 84 -1.10 17.22 -14.29
C GLU A 84 -1.76 15.98 -13.70
N TYR A 85 -2.59 15.34 -14.53
CA TYR A 85 -3.13 14.03 -14.27
C TYR A 85 -2.74 13.10 -15.44
N PRO A 86 -2.30 11.87 -15.16
CA PRO A 86 -1.97 11.38 -13.81
C PRO A 86 -0.65 11.98 -13.30
N LEU A 87 -0.44 11.99 -11.98
CA LEU A 87 0.84 12.43 -11.41
C LEU A 87 1.99 11.56 -11.97
N ARG A 88 3.07 12.20 -12.46
CA ARG A 88 4.23 11.46 -12.99
C ARG A 88 4.98 10.65 -11.93
N ALA A 89 5.05 11.19 -10.70
CA ALA A 89 5.68 10.50 -9.58
C ALA A 89 4.89 9.23 -9.23
N SER A 90 5.60 8.18 -8.83
CA SER A 90 4.99 6.92 -8.41
C SER A 90 4.31 7.08 -7.05
N THR A 91 2.98 6.99 -7.02
CA THR A 91 2.15 7.11 -5.80
C THR A 91 1.28 5.89 -5.56
N TYR A 92 1.61 4.74 -6.17
CA TYR A 92 0.91 3.48 -5.92
C TYR A 92 1.10 3.02 -4.48
N ASN A 93 2.34 3.06 -3.98
CA ASN A 93 2.63 2.73 -2.60
C ASN A 93 3.16 3.95 -1.86
N ALA A 94 2.60 4.21 -0.68
CA ALA A 94 3.04 5.20 0.26
C ALA A 94 3.81 4.51 1.39
N ARG A 95 5.15 4.67 1.42
CA ARG A 95 5.91 4.19 2.58
C ARG A 95 5.48 4.98 3.81
N LEU A 96 5.12 4.29 4.89
CA LEU A 96 4.74 4.94 6.16
C LEU A 96 5.86 5.87 6.66
N ASN A 97 7.12 5.46 6.46
CA ASN A 97 8.30 6.29 6.61
C ASN A 97 9.33 5.98 5.51
N ARG A 98 10.22 6.95 5.27
CA ARG A 98 11.35 6.78 4.37
C ARG A 98 12.48 7.76 4.71
N PRO A 99 13.74 7.47 4.34
CA PRO A 99 14.80 8.47 4.37
C PRO A 99 14.45 9.68 3.50
N LYS A 100 14.67 10.89 4.01
CA LYS A 100 14.60 12.11 3.20
C LYS A 100 15.75 12.09 2.21
N VAL A 101 15.47 12.56 0.99
CA VAL A 101 16.48 12.77 -0.04
C VAL A 101 16.79 14.26 -0.16
N LYS A 102 18.06 14.60 -0.37
CA LYS A 102 18.49 15.99 -0.62
C LYS A 102 17.80 16.48 -1.90
N ARG A 103 17.23 17.68 -1.83
CA ARG A 103 16.43 18.23 -2.93
C ARG A 103 17.26 18.29 -4.22
N GLY A 104 16.71 17.74 -5.30
CA GLY A 104 17.35 17.73 -6.62
C GLY A 104 18.42 16.64 -6.79
N THR A 105 18.59 15.75 -5.81
CA THR A 105 19.49 14.61 -5.89
C THR A 105 18.78 13.32 -5.43
N GLN A 106 19.48 12.20 -5.51
CA GLN A 106 19.05 10.91 -4.93
C GLN A 106 19.77 10.59 -3.62
N ALA A 107 20.62 11.50 -3.12
CA ALA A 107 21.39 11.27 -1.91
C ALA A 107 20.49 11.40 -0.67
N ILE A 108 20.64 10.47 0.28
CA ILE A 108 19.98 10.55 1.58
C ILE A 108 20.45 11.81 2.32
N GLN A 109 19.52 12.51 2.95
CA GLN A 109 19.83 13.60 3.87
C GLN A 109 20.21 13.00 5.23
N THR A 110 21.35 13.43 5.76
CA THR A 110 21.81 13.08 7.10
C THR A 110 21.77 14.29 8.04
N ASP A 111 21.72 14.04 9.34
CA ASP A 111 21.89 15.05 10.39
C ASP A 111 23.37 15.29 10.72
N ASP A 112 23.65 16.11 11.73
CA ASP A 112 25.02 16.46 12.15
C ASP A 112 25.81 15.25 12.71
N SER A 113 25.13 14.14 13.02
CA SER A 113 25.73 12.87 13.47
C SER A 113 25.81 11.84 12.34
N ASP A 114 25.65 12.29 11.09
CA ASP A 114 25.63 11.47 9.88
C ASP A 114 24.54 10.37 9.86
N GLN A 115 23.48 10.55 10.65
CA GLN A 115 22.34 9.62 10.67
C GLN A 115 21.28 10.03 9.64
N PRO A 116 20.62 9.08 8.95
CA PRO A 116 19.53 9.38 8.02
C PRO A 116 18.40 10.16 8.68
N VAL A 117 18.01 11.29 8.09
CA VAL A 117 16.78 12.01 8.49
C VAL A 117 15.59 11.34 7.82
N PHE A 118 14.58 10.96 8.59
CA PHE A 118 13.38 10.31 8.06
C PHE A 118 12.22 11.30 7.87
N GLU A 119 11.39 11.08 6.85
CA GLU A 119 10.05 11.67 6.73
C GLU A 119 8.98 10.60 6.89
N ARG A 120 7.87 10.98 7.53
CA ARG A 120 6.67 10.15 7.63
C ARG A 120 5.71 10.45 6.50
N VAL A 121 4.80 9.52 6.24
CA VAL A 121 3.78 9.63 5.19
C VAL A 121 2.94 10.90 5.31
N TYR A 122 2.65 11.35 6.53
CA TYR A 122 1.88 12.57 6.78
C TYR A 122 2.67 13.87 6.55
N GLU A 123 3.98 13.79 6.32
CA GLU A 123 4.84 14.93 5.99
C GLU A 123 5.05 15.04 4.48
N TYR A 124 4.96 13.92 3.76
CA TYR A 124 5.28 13.85 2.34
C TYR A 124 4.24 14.63 1.50
N PRO A 125 4.65 15.54 0.59
CA PRO A 125 3.72 16.42 -0.12
C PRO A 125 2.57 15.72 -0.86
N ALA A 126 2.80 14.51 -1.39
CA ALA A 126 1.79 13.75 -2.11
C ALA A 126 0.69 13.21 -1.18
N TYR A 127 0.97 13.00 0.10
CA TYR A 127 0.06 12.28 1.01
C TYR A 127 -0.41 13.13 2.20
N ARG A 128 0.34 14.17 2.58
CA ARG A 128 0.06 15.00 3.76
C ARG A 128 -1.36 15.57 3.79
N SER A 129 -1.88 15.99 2.63
CA SER A 129 -3.22 16.56 2.53
C SER A 129 -4.29 15.51 2.79
N ALA A 130 -4.22 14.38 2.08
CA ALA A 130 -5.11 13.25 2.25
C ALA A 130 -5.10 12.73 3.70
N TRP A 131 -3.91 12.60 4.29
CA TRP A 131 -3.76 12.22 5.70
C TRP A 131 -4.45 13.22 6.63
N SER A 132 -4.12 14.52 6.52
CA SER A 132 -4.68 15.55 7.41
C SER A 132 -6.19 15.69 7.29
N GLN A 133 -6.77 15.31 6.15
CA GLN A 133 -8.20 15.36 5.90
C GLN A 133 -8.92 14.05 6.26
N GLY A 134 -8.21 13.06 6.80
CA GLY A 134 -8.82 11.77 7.17
C GLY A 134 -9.25 10.93 5.96
N ARG A 135 -8.63 11.12 4.79
CA ARG A 135 -8.96 10.36 3.57
C ARG A 135 -8.30 8.98 3.56
N PHE A 136 -8.55 8.18 4.58
CA PHE A 136 -8.12 6.78 4.63
C PHE A 136 -9.05 5.89 3.82
N CYS A 137 -8.51 4.80 3.31
CA CYS A 137 -9.28 3.77 2.61
C CYS A 137 -8.84 2.37 3.02
N LEU A 138 -9.77 1.41 2.93
CA LEU A 138 -9.47 -0.03 2.98
C LEU A 138 -9.71 -0.62 1.60
N VAL A 139 -8.69 -1.26 1.04
CA VAL A 139 -8.75 -1.85 -0.30
C VAL A 139 -8.80 -3.38 -0.15
N PRO A 140 -9.93 -4.03 -0.49
CA PRO A 140 -10.05 -5.48 -0.41
C PRO A 140 -9.29 -6.18 -1.53
N LEU A 141 -8.48 -7.20 -1.19
CA LEU A 141 -7.74 -8.03 -2.14
C LEU A 141 -7.86 -9.52 -1.78
N SER A 142 -7.93 -10.38 -2.79
CA SER A 142 -7.85 -11.84 -2.62
C SER A 142 -6.39 -12.33 -2.54
N ALA A 143 -5.48 -11.69 -3.28
CA ALA A 143 -4.05 -11.98 -3.23
C ALA A 143 -3.19 -10.77 -3.63
N GLY A 144 -1.96 -10.71 -3.11
CA GLY A 144 -0.90 -9.80 -3.55
C GLY A 144 0.24 -10.58 -4.20
N ILE A 145 0.71 -10.15 -5.37
CA ILE A 145 1.84 -10.79 -6.06
C ILE A 145 3.14 -10.06 -5.74
N GLU A 146 4.04 -10.70 -4.99
CA GLU A 146 5.28 -10.08 -4.53
C GLU A 146 6.54 -10.82 -5.01
N SER A 147 7.61 -10.05 -5.17
CA SER A 147 8.87 -10.49 -5.78
C SER A 147 9.97 -10.75 -4.75
N SER A 148 10.48 -11.98 -4.67
CA SER A 148 11.61 -12.28 -3.82
C SER A 148 12.94 -11.86 -4.47
N TYR A 149 13.76 -11.14 -3.71
CA TYR A 149 15.06 -10.62 -4.16
C TYR A 149 16.23 -11.14 -3.33
N ALA A 150 16.01 -12.10 -2.42
CA ALA A 150 17.07 -12.76 -1.66
C ALA A 150 16.58 -14.02 -0.92
N GLY A 151 17.53 -14.74 -0.34
CA GLY A 151 17.28 -15.93 0.45
C GLY A 151 16.99 -17.14 -0.43
N GLU A 152 16.35 -18.15 0.17
CA GLU A 152 16.00 -19.41 -0.50
C GLU A 152 15.16 -19.21 -1.76
N TYR A 153 14.32 -18.17 -1.78
CA TYR A 153 13.34 -17.93 -2.84
C TYR A 153 13.75 -16.85 -3.84
N ASP A 154 15.00 -16.43 -3.85
CA ASP A 154 15.51 -15.38 -4.73
C ASP A 154 15.10 -15.62 -6.20
N GLN A 155 14.70 -14.54 -6.88
CA GLN A 155 14.23 -14.55 -8.28
C GLN A 155 12.90 -15.25 -8.54
N GLN A 156 12.11 -15.50 -7.51
CA GLN A 156 10.76 -16.04 -7.62
C GLN A 156 9.69 -15.01 -7.22
N ARG A 157 8.52 -15.07 -7.85
CA ARG A 157 7.31 -14.36 -7.38
C ARG A 157 6.32 -15.32 -6.74
N PHE A 158 5.65 -14.85 -5.70
CA PHE A 158 4.61 -15.60 -5.00
C PHE A 158 3.32 -14.80 -4.96
N ALA A 159 2.20 -15.51 -5.00
CA ALA A 159 0.91 -14.97 -4.63
C ALA A 159 0.68 -15.19 -3.15
N PHE A 160 0.53 -14.11 -2.40
CA PHE A 160 0.21 -14.09 -0.97
C PHE A 160 -1.29 -13.88 -0.80
N SER A 161 -1.97 -14.85 -0.22
CA SER A 161 -3.42 -14.84 0.04
C SER A 161 -3.70 -15.26 1.48
N LEU A 162 -4.91 -15.02 1.98
CA LEU A 162 -5.32 -15.56 3.28
C LEU A 162 -5.90 -16.98 3.12
N PRO A 163 -5.87 -17.80 4.18
CA PRO A 163 -6.52 -19.10 4.19
C PRO A 163 -8.01 -19.02 3.84
N ASP A 164 -8.55 -20.11 3.32
CA ASP A 164 -9.97 -20.29 3.02
C ASP A 164 -10.57 -19.24 2.05
N GLY A 165 -9.72 -18.55 1.28
CA GLY A 165 -10.13 -17.52 0.34
C GLY A 165 -10.58 -16.21 0.99
N ALA A 166 -10.23 -15.98 2.26
CA ALA A 166 -10.56 -14.75 2.95
C ALA A 166 -9.92 -13.51 2.27
N LEU A 167 -10.64 -12.39 2.32
CA LEU A 167 -10.17 -11.12 1.77
C LEU A 167 -9.21 -10.44 2.74
N MET A 168 -8.11 -9.92 2.20
CA MET A 168 -7.26 -8.94 2.86
C MET A 168 -7.86 -7.54 2.72
N PHE A 169 -7.68 -6.68 3.71
CA PHE A 169 -8.09 -5.28 3.64
C PHE A 169 -6.87 -4.39 3.87
N LEU A 170 -6.29 -3.93 2.78
CA LEU A 170 -5.07 -3.12 2.81
C LEU A 170 -5.39 -1.67 3.15
N LEU A 171 -4.66 -1.11 4.10
CA LEU A 171 -4.82 0.27 4.50
C LEU A 171 -4.10 1.21 3.52
N GLY A 172 -4.77 2.30 3.17
CA GLY A 172 -4.25 3.29 2.25
C GLY A 172 -4.80 4.68 2.51
N LEU A 173 -4.42 5.60 1.61
CA LEU A 173 -5.05 6.91 1.48
C LEU A 173 -5.73 7.02 0.12
N TRP A 174 -6.72 7.88 0.04
CA TRP A 174 -7.30 8.32 -1.23
C TRP A 174 -7.25 9.85 -1.33
N ASP A 175 -7.28 10.36 -2.56
CA ASP A 175 -7.43 11.79 -2.82
C ASP A 175 -8.30 12.01 -4.07
N GLU A 176 -8.77 13.24 -4.22
CA GLU A 176 -9.57 13.68 -5.35
C GLU A 176 -8.83 14.76 -6.11
N TRP A 177 -8.58 14.52 -7.39
CA TRP A 177 -8.01 15.48 -8.31
C TRP A 177 -9.08 15.93 -9.30
N ILE A 178 -9.21 17.26 -9.48
CA ILE A 178 -10.19 17.85 -10.39
C ILE A 178 -9.44 18.54 -11.52
N ASN A 179 -9.76 18.16 -12.75
CA ASN A 179 -9.27 18.82 -13.94
C ASN A 179 -9.83 20.25 -13.98
N ARG A 180 -8.96 21.25 -13.82
CA ARG A 180 -9.37 22.66 -13.75
C ARG A 180 -9.96 23.21 -15.05
N GLN A 181 -9.75 22.53 -16.18
CA GLN A 181 -10.27 22.93 -17.48
C GLN A 181 -11.61 22.25 -17.79
N SER A 182 -11.69 20.93 -17.63
CA SER A 182 -12.91 20.17 -17.96
C SER A 182 -13.90 20.03 -16.80
N GLY A 183 -13.47 20.20 -15.56
CA GLY A 183 -14.25 19.88 -14.37
C GLY A 183 -14.32 18.38 -14.05
N GLU A 184 -13.63 17.53 -14.81
CA GLU A 184 -13.57 16.09 -14.59
C GLU A 184 -12.90 15.74 -13.26
N THR A 185 -13.49 14.80 -12.52
CA THR A 185 -13.02 14.38 -11.21
C THR A 185 -12.42 12.98 -11.28
N HIS A 186 -11.19 12.85 -10.81
CA HIS A 186 -10.48 11.59 -10.67
C HIS A 186 -10.23 11.30 -9.18
N ARG A 187 -10.71 10.16 -8.71
CA ARG A 187 -10.46 9.70 -7.34
C ARG A 187 -9.51 8.52 -7.39
N GLY A 188 -8.35 8.68 -6.75
CA GLY A 188 -7.32 7.65 -6.76
C GLY A 188 -6.83 7.32 -5.36
N PHE A 189 -6.28 6.12 -5.19
CA PHE A 189 -5.79 5.62 -3.91
C PHE A 189 -4.32 5.16 -3.95
N THR A 190 -3.71 5.07 -2.78
CA THR A 190 -2.35 4.58 -2.55
C THR A 190 -2.39 3.59 -1.40
N LEU A 191 -1.57 2.54 -1.46
CA LEU A 191 -1.45 1.54 -0.39
C LEU A 191 -0.30 1.89 0.53
N PHE A 192 -0.53 1.84 1.84
CA PHE A 192 0.58 1.98 2.78
C PHE A 192 1.50 0.78 2.70
N THR A 193 2.81 1.04 2.79
CA THR A 193 3.83 0.01 2.93
C THR A 193 4.76 0.31 4.09
N SER A 194 5.26 -0.72 4.74
CA SER A 194 6.26 -0.61 5.79
C SER A 194 7.21 -1.82 5.77
N PHE A 195 8.04 -1.99 6.80
CA PHE A 195 8.91 -3.15 6.97
C PHE A 195 8.12 -4.46 6.94
N PRO A 196 8.67 -5.55 6.40
CA PRO A 196 7.97 -6.81 6.29
C PRO A 196 7.86 -7.51 7.64
N GLN A 197 6.67 -8.03 7.94
CA GLN A 197 6.44 -8.94 9.06
C GLN A 197 7.05 -10.33 8.77
N ALA A 198 6.96 -11.25 9.73
CA ALA A 198 7.71 -12.50 9.69
C ALA A 198 7.37 -13.34 8.44
N ALA A 199 6.08 -13.41 8.09
CA ALA A 199 5.64 -14.15 6.90
C ALA A 199 6.26 -13.59 5.61
N MET A 200 6.14 -12.29 5.35
CA MET A 200 6.66 -11.66 4.13
C MET A 200 8.20 -11.68 4.07
N ARG A 201 8.84 -11.46 5.23
CA ARG A 201 10.31 -11.48 5.39
C ARG A 201 10.90 -12.83 5.06
N ARG A 202 10.24 -13.93 5.45
CA ARG A 202 10.66 -15.31 5.14
C ARG A 202 10.78 -15.54 3.63
N PHE A 203 9.93 -14.88 2.83
CA PHE A 203 9.96 -14.98 1.37
C PHE A 203 10.88 -13.96 0.71
N GLY A 204 11.67 -13.20 1.47
CA GLY A 204 12.73 -12.34 0.92
C GLY A 204 12.23 -11.04 0.28
N HIS A 205 10.98 -10.64 0.54
CA HIS A 205 10.47 -9.32 0.15
C HIS A 205 10.80 -8.26 1.22
N HIS A 206 11.13 -7.03 0.80
CA HIS A 206 11.70 -5.98 1.67
C HIS A 206 10.69 -5.00 2.24
N ARG A 207 9.44 -5.08 1.80
CA ARG A 207 8.33 -4.28 2.31
C ARG A 207 7.06 -5.10 2.32
N GLU A 208 6.08 -4.64 3.06
CA GLU A 208 4.76 -5.26 3.08
C GLU A 208 3.70 -4.16 3.05
N VAL A 209 2.62 -4.44 2.32
CA VAL A 209 1.40 -3.65 2.39
C VAL A 209 0.83 -3.69 3.80
N VAL A 210 0.30 -2.58 4.29
CA VAL A 210 -0.12 -2.48 5.68
C VAL A 210 -1.54 -3.01 5.85
N MET A 211 -1.69 -4.02 6.68
CA MET A 211 -2.96 -4.38 7.31
C MET A 211 -2.90 -4.04 8.79
N VAL A 212 -4.02 -3.59 9.33
CA VAL A 212 -4.18 -3.27 10.75
C VAL A 212 -5.32 -4.08 11.33
N ASP A 213 -5.29 -4.27 12.66
CA ASP A 213 -6.38 -4.87 13.39
C ASP A 213 -7.72 -4.15 13.07
N HIS A 214 -8.79 -4.93 12.88
CA HIS A 214 -10.08 -4.38 12.44
C HIS A 214 -10.70 -3.41 13.44
N THR A 215 -10.31 -3.48 14.72
CA THR A 215 -10.74 -2.53 15.75
C THR A 215 -10.33 -1.09 15.45
N LEU A 216 -9.31 -0.87 14.60
CA LEU A 216 -8.90 0.47 14.17
C LEU A 216 -9.72 1.01 13.00
N TRP A 217 -10.43 0.15 12.25
CA TRP A 217 -11.09 0.57 11.02
C TRP A 217 -12.14 1.68 11.23
N PRO A 218 -13.02 1.64 12.25
CA PRO A 218 -13.99 2.71 12.48
C PRO A 218 -13.31 4.06 12.73
N GLN A 219 -12.21 4.09 13.49
CA GLN A 219 -11.48 5.33 13.78
C GLN A 219 -10.79 5.87 12.52
N LEU A 220 -10.26 4.99 11.66
CA LEU A 220 -9.62 5.40 10.41
C LEU A 220 -10.63 5.87 9.37
N LEU A 221 -11.84 5.30 9.35
CA LEU A 221 -12.90 5.56 8.38
C LEU A 221 -14.06 6.45 8.92
N ASP A 222 -13.81 7.24 9.96
CA ASP A 222 -14.79 8.21 10.50
C ASP A 222 -14.84 9.54 9.73
N GLY A 223 -13.93 9.76 8.77
CA GLY A 223 -13.81 10.99 7.99
C GLY A 223 -13.23 12.18 8.77
N SER A 224 -12.78 11.98 10.01
CA SER A 224 -12.20 13.05 10.83
C SER A 224 -10.72 13.29 10.46
N PRO A 225 -10.23 14.54 10.56
CA PRO A 225 -8.81 14.86 10.41
C PRO A 225 -7.91 13.98 11.29
N LYS A 226 -6.79 13.50 10.74
CA LYS A 226 -5.81 12.69 11.49
C LYS A 226 -4.54 13.47 11.77
N THR A 227 -4.05 13.35 13.00
CA THR A 227 -2.78 13.93 13.46
C THR A 227 -1.62 12.95 13.27
N ALA A 228 -0.42 13.34 13.68
CA ALA A 228 0.74 12.44 13.73
C ALA A 228 0.52 11.23 14.65
N ALA A 229 -0.35 11.32 15.66
CA ALA A 229 -0.61 10.19 16.57
C ALA A 229 -1.20 8.96 15.85
N ALA A 230 -1.97 9.19 14.76
CA ALA A 230 -2.50 8.10 13.95
C ALA A 230 -1.41 7.24 13.31
N TYR A 231 -0.22 7.80 13.03
CA TYR A 231 0.92 7.03 12.52
C TYR A 231 1.37 5.98 13.52
N THR A 232 1.59 6.39 14.77
CA THR A 232 2.02 5.51 15.84
C THR A 232 0.98 4.40 16.07
N HIS A 233 -0.30 4.75 16.11
CA HIS A 233 -1.37 3.76 16.25
C HIS A 233 -1.41 2.77 15.09
N ILE A 234 -1.23 3.22 13.84
CA ILE A 234 -1.20 2.34 12.67
C ILE A 234 -0.02 1.37 12.77
N ILE A 235 1.20 1.86 13.01
CA ILE A 235 2.40 1.01 13.08
C ILE A 235 2.28 -0.01 14.22
N GLN A 236 1.80 0.40 15.40
CA GLN A 236 1.67 -0.48 16.57
C GLN A 236 0.61 -1.56 16.42
N ASN A 237 -0.43 -1.32 15.62
CA ASN A 237 -1.54 -2.26 15.42
C ASN A 237 -1.49 -2.94 14.05
N ARG A 238 -0.31 -2.97 13.41
CA ARG A 238 -0.08 -3.79 12.23
C ARG A 238 -0.21 -5.25 12.61
N ILE A 239 -0.91 -6.01 11.78
CA ILE A 239 -1.02 -7.46 11.93
C ILE A 239 0.02 -8.16 11.05
N ASP A 240 0.42 -9.38 11.43
CA ASP A 240 1.15 -10.32 10.57
C ASP A 240 0.13 -11.39 10.11
N PRO A 241 -0.45 -11.26 8.91
CA PRO A 241 -1.47 -12.18 8.45
C PRO A 241 -0.90 -13.59 8.25
N PRO A 242 -1.70 -14.65 8.46
CA PRO A 242 -1.29 -16.02 8.23
C PRO A 242 -1.28 -16.36 6.74
N TYR A 243 -0.42 -15.69 5.97
CA TYR A 243 -0.37 -15.81 4.53
C TYR A 243 -0.16 -17.25 4.05
N GLN A 244 -0.94 -17.64 3.04
CA GLN A 244 -0.62 -18.73 2.13
C GLN A 244 0.14 -18.16 0.94
N ALA A 245 1.41 -18.54 0.80
CA ALA A 245 2.26 -18.16 -0.32
C ALA A 245 2.31 -19.30 -1.35
N THR A 246 1.86 -19.03 -2.58
CA THR A 246 1.92 -20.01 -3.69
C THR A 246 2.86 -19.51 -4.78
N PRO A 247 3.73 -20.36 -5.36
CA PRO A 247 4.59 -19.95 -6.47
C PRO A 247 3.76 -19.41 -7.63
N TYR A 248 3.98 -18.14 -8.00
CA TYR A 248 3.24 -17.49 -9.08
C TYR A 248 3.99 -17.60 -10.42
N ALA A 249 5.23 -17.10 -10.46
CA ALA A 249 6.12 -17.18 -11.62
C ALA A 249 7.54 -16.71 -11.28
N PRO A 250 8.58 -17.14 -12.01
CA PRO A 250 9.91 -16.55 -11.89
C PRO A 250 9.93 -15.05 -12.21
N LEU A 251 10.95 -14.35 -11.70
CA LEU A 251 11.27 -12.99 -12.13
C LEU A 251 11.78 -12.98 -13.57
N LYS A 252 11.28 -12.03 -14.36
CA LYS A 252 11.79 -11.77 -15.71
C LYS A 252 13.05 -10.91 -15.71
N THR A 253 13.15 -9.99 -14.73
CA THR A 253 14.27 -9.07 -14.54
C THR A 253 14.42 -8.75 -13.06
N ARG A 254 15.60 -8.28 -12.64
CA ARG A 254 15.81 -7.71 -11.30
C ARG A 254 15.51 -6.21 -11.20
N LYS A 255 14.85 -5.63 -12.21
CA LYS A 255 14.45 -4.23 -12.17
C LYS A 255 13.51 -4.00 -10.97
N GLY A 256 13.89 -3.12 -10.06
CA GLY A 256 13.16 -2.86 -8.82
C GLY A 256 13.62 -3.68 -7.62
N ALA A 257 14.74 -4.40 -7.72
CA ALA A 257 15.42 -4.94 -6.54
C ALA A 257 15.77 -3.81 -5.55
N PRO A 258 15.61 -4.03 -4.24
CA PRO A 258 15.79 -2.98 -3.24
C PRO A 258 17.25 -2.58 -3.07
N GLY A 259 17.49 -1.28 -2.92
CA GLY A 259 18.77 -0.70 -2.53
C GLY A 259 18.95 -0.69 -1.01
N ALA A 260 20.13 -0.28 -0.52
CA ALA A 260 20.39 -0.20 0.92
C ALA A 260 19.43 0.76 1.64
N GLU A 261 19.02 1.83 0.96
CA GLU A 261 18.05 2.82 1.42
C GLU A 261 16.65 2.27 1.68
N ASP A 262 16.31 1.13 1.06
CA ASP A 262 15.03 0.45 1.26
C ASP A 262 14.98 -0.34 2.58
N PHE A 263 16.14 -0.57 3.20
CA PHE A 263 16.28 -1.24 4.50
C PHE A 263 16.57 -0.25 5.64
N LEU A 264 16.42 1.05 5.40
CA LEU A 264 16.54 2.06 6.45
C LEU A 264 15.16 2.39 7.04
N TYR A 265 15.06 2.31 8.36
CA TYR A 265 13.86 2.62 9.15
C TYR A 265 14.25 3.45 10.38
N PRO A 266 13.38 4.35 10.86
CA PRO A 266 13.63 5.12 12.07
C PRO A 266 13.69 4.20 13.30
N GLU A 267 14.43 4.60 14.33
CA GLU A 267 14.68 3.76 15.52
C GLU A 267 13.39 3.31 16.22
N GLU A 268 12.38 4.19 16.29
CA GLU A 268 11.09 3.84 16.90
C GLU A 268 10.33 2.75 16.13
N ASP A 269 10.52 2.65 14.82
CA ASP A 269 9.92 1.60 14.00
C ASP A 269 10.71 0.28 14.16
N GLN A 270 12.04 0.36 14.25
CA GLN A 270 12.90 -0.81 14.51
C GLN A 270 12.64 -1.41 15.91
N ALA A 271 12.30 -0.57 16.89
CA ALA A 271 11.93 -1.00 18.23
C ALA A 271 10.66 -1.86 18.25
N LEU A 272 9.80 -1.74 17.23
CA LEU A 272 8.56 -2.51 17.08
C LEU A 272 8.76 -3.82 16.31
N MET A 273 9.93 -4.02 15.69
CA MET A 273 10.28 -5.29 15.06
C MET A 273 10.63 -6.34 16.12
N ASP A 274 10.44 -7.61 15.79
CA ASP A 274 11.02 -8.72 16.56
C ASP A 274 12.56 -8.77 16.36
N THR A 275 13.25 -9.51 17.22
CA THR A 275 14.72 -9.68 17.11
C THR A 275 15.10 -10.23 15.73
N ALA A 276 14.38 -11.22 15.23
CA ALA A 276 14.61 -11.78 13.90
C ALA A 276 14.43 -10.75 12.78
N GLY A 277 13.51 -9.79 12.93
CA GLY A 277 13.32 -8.69 11.98
C GLY A 277 14.48 -7.72 11.96
N ARG A 278 14.98 -7.31 13.13
CA ARG A 278 16.18 -6.45 13.22
C ARG A 278 17.43 -7.14 12.67
N ASP A 279 17.65 -8.40 13.03
CA ASP A 279 18.80 -9.18 12.55
C ASP A 279 18.75 -9.34 11.03
N TRP A 280 17.56 -9.59 10.47
CA TRP A 280 17.35 -9.66 9.04
C TRP A 280 17.66 -8.32 8.36
N LEU A 281 17.17 -7.20 8.90
CA LEU A 281 17.45 -5.86 8.38
C LEU A 281 18.95 -5.60 8.29
N GLN A 282 19.68 -5.86 9.38
CA GLN A 282 21.13 -5.68 9.45
C GLN A 282 21.86 -6.59 8.46
N SER A 283 21.43 -7.85 8.34
CA SER A 283 21.97 -8.79 7.35
C SER A 283 21.83 -8.26 5.92
N ARG A 284 20.68 -7.66 5.59
CA ARG A 284 20.44 -7.07 4.26
C ARG A 284 21.32 -5.86 3.99
N LEU A 285 21.47 -4.97 4.98
CA LEU A 285 22.37 -3.82 4.88
C LEU A 285 23.82 -4.27 4.66
N ASN A 286 24.30 -5.25 5.43
CA ASN A 286 25.66 -5.78 5.28
C ASN A 286 25.90 -6.39 3.89
N ALA A 287 24.92 -7.14 3.37
CA ALA A 287 25.00 -7.75 2.05
C ALA A 287 25.06 -6.72 0.91
N LEU A 288 24.40 -5.57 1.07
CA LEU A 288 24.37 -4.49 0.08
C LEU A 288 25.53 -3.50 0.21
N ALA A 289 26.19 -3.45 1.37
CA ALA A 289 27.40 -2.67 1.59
C ALA A 289 28.66 -3.35 1.04
N THR A 290 28.59 -4.65 0.74
CA THR A 290 29.70 -5.40 0.16
C THR A 290 29.73 -5.15 -1.37
N PRO A 291 30.86 -4.67 -1.93
CA PRO A 291 30.96 -4.32 -3.35
C PRO A 291 30.85 -5.51 -4.30
#